data_AF-A0A3C1Z6J7-F1
#
_entry.id   AF-A0A3C1Z6J7-F1
#
_cell.length_a   1.000
_cell.length_b   1.000
_cell.length_c   1.000
_cell.angle_alpha   90.00
_cell.angle_beta   90.00
_cell.angle_gamma   90.00
#
_symmetry.space_group_name_H-M   'P 1'
#
loop_
_entity.id
_entity.type
_entity.pdbx_description
1 polymer ?
#
loop_
_entity_poly.entity_id
_entity_poly.type
_entity_poly.pdbx_seq_one_letter_code
_entity_poly.pdbx_strand_id
1 'polypeptide(L)'
;MSALLTPELIASTIEQAPIQGRIMLKLLLLQHFDITPEEISHIAADRPDPRCVAGSKPIHQMVKQDALRDVTNRRDEYRRRVRLRRERLWLQMEAMKGMIALAEGQVRAAADLLRTRYKLDPAAVDAIKQGARAAVPKPAIRSLNRRWDEDDISAEAYQEARLGLEIQAQLRLMEKYKKRLEVSEREWKSINAAPLQDHEIGHIWGIPAGSLAGRKVKHLHQYLHAIQTNLQKASPQTVPATGALDLWKETLAVLGERPVERSIAHYDGLERTEEALVEKLRTFAWGTLGEDLEAKFWLSLVHGASSNAVHSENARSVFGLQRLLAVLSEIDSSPDALEEELLARTAPIPKDAPALTDGTIQSDAEKIGQMQQHVLNSFIGELHNDLQR
;
A
#
# COMPACT_ATOMS: atom_id res chain seq x y z
N MET A 1 1.04 -29.34 -7.26
CA MET A 1 1.83 -30.21 -6.36
C MET A 1 1.62 -29.68 -4.96
N SER A 2 1.12 -30.49 -4.01
CA SER A 2 1.06 -30.09 -2.61
C SER A 2 2.47 -29.76 -2.14
N ALA A 3 2.71 -28.56 -1.59
CA ALA A 3 3.99 -28.25 -0.99
C ALA A 3 4.26 -29.29 0.11
N LEU A 4 5.42 -29.96 0.04
CA LEU A 4 5.84 -30.95 1.04
C LEU A 4 5.92 -30.33 2.44
N LEU A 5 6.25 -29.03 2.49
CA LEU A 5 6.30 -28.22 3.69
C LEU A 5 5.01 -27.42 3.87
N THR A 6 4.36 -27.53 5.03
CA THR A 6 3.14 -26.78 5.36
C THR A 6 3.34 -25.82 6.53
N PRO A 7 2.52 -24.76 6.65
CA PRO A 7 2.58 -23.84 7.78
C PRO A 7 2.38 -24.51 9.14
N GLU A 8 1.56 -25.57 9.22
CA GLU A 8 1.28 -26.32 10.44
C GLU A 8 2.50 -27.16 10.86
N LEU A 9 3.20 -27.76 9.88
CA LEU A 9 4.42 -28.52 10.14
C LEU A 9 5.55 -27.61 10.65
N ILE A 10 5.68 -26.42 10.07
CA ILE A 10 6.62 -25.39 10.54
C ILE A 10 6.30 -25.00 11.99
N ALA A 11 5.04 -24.65 12.26
CA ALA A 11 4.61 -24.23 13.59
C ALA A 11 4.83 -25.32 14.64
N SER A 12 4.42 -26.56 14.36
CA SER A 12 4.60 -27.69 15.29
C SER A 12 6.07 -28.01 15.55
N THR A 13 6.92 -27.93 14.52
CA THR A 13 8.38 -28.14 14.69
C THR A 13 9.02 -27.05 15.55
N ILE A 14 8.58 -25.79 15.43
CA ILE A 14 9.03 -24.69 16.29
C ILE A 14 8.57 -24.91 17.74
N GLU A 15 7.33 -25.33 17.96
CA GLU A 15 6.80 -25.57 19.31
C GLU A 15 7.47 -26.75 20.04
N GLN A 16 7.95 -27.74 19.30
CA GLN A 16 8.71 -28.88 19.86
C GLN A 16 10.16 -28.54 20.21
N ALA A 17 10.67 -27.38 19.78
CA ALA A 17 12.03 -26.97 20.08
C ALA A 17 12.18 -26.61 21.58
N PRO A 18 13.38 -26.76 22.17
CA PRO A 18 13.65 -26.26 23.51
C PRO A 18 13.33 -24.76 23.61
N ILE A 19 12.94 -24.27 24.79
CA ILE A 19 12.43 -22.90 24.99
C ILE A 19 13.29 -21.80 24.33
N GLN A 20 14.62 -21.89 24.46
CA GLN A 20 15.55 -20.95 23.81
C GLN A 20 15.53 -21.02 22.27
N GLY A 21 15.39 -22.22 21.71
CA GLY A 21 15.27 -22.44 20.27
C GLY A 21 13.93 -21.96 19.74
N ARG A 22 12.84 -22.24 20.47
CA ARG A 22 11.51 -21.74 20.17
C ARG A 22 11.48 -20.21 20.13
N ILE A 23 12.04 -19.55 21.16
CA ILE A 23 12.21 -18.09 21.21
C ILE A 23 13.00 -17.57 20.00
N MET A 24 14.15 -18.19 19.72
CA MET A 24 15.03 -17.76 18.62
C MET A 24 14.32 -17.83 17.26
N LEU A 25 13.63 -18.94 16.97
CA LEU A 25 12.91 -19.14 15.71
C LEU A 25 11.73 -18.18 15.58
N LYS A 26 10.96 -17.97 16.66
CA LYS A 26 9.84 -17.01 16.68
C LYS A 26 10.32 -15.57 16.53
N LEU A 27 11.48 -15.20 17.08
CA LEU A 27 12.08 -13.88 16.88
C LEU A 27 12.58 -13.68 15.45
N LEU A 28 13.22 -14.69 14.84
CA LEU A 28 13.61 -14.66 13.43
C LEU A 28 12.39 -14.49 12.51
N LEU A 29 11.27 -15.13 12.88
CA LEU A 29 10.03 -15.19 12.11
C LEU A 29 8.92 -14.34 12.74
N LEU A 30 9.26 -13.23 13.40
CA LEU A 30 8.33 -12.40 14.19
C LEU A 30 7.14 -11.86 13.35
N GLN A 31 7.33 -11.78 12.04
CA GLN A 31 6.28 -11.41 11.08
C GLN A 31 5.17 -12.47 10.95
N HIS A 32 5.41 -13.71 11.39
CA HIS A 32 4.49 -14.85 11.25
C HIS A 32 4.11 -15.51 12.58
N PHE A 33 4.90 -15.31 13.64
CA PHE A 33 4.69 -15.96 14.94
C PHE A 33 4.71 -14.96 16.10
N ASP A 34 3.96 -15.31 17.13
CA ASP A 34 3.86 -14.56 18.38
C ASP A 34 4.74 -15.17 19.45
N ILE A 35 5.31 -14.30 20.28
CA ILE A 35 6.05 -14.69 21.48
C ILE A 35 5.08 -14.76 22.65
N THR A 36 5.06 -15.88 23.36
CA THR A 36 4.15 -16.13 24.49
C THR A 36 4.62 -15.43 25.78
N PRO A 37 3.75 -15.25 26.79
CA PRO A 37 4.14 -14.67 28.08
C PRO A 37 5.23 -15.49 28.80
N GLU A 38 5.21 -16.81 28.67
CA GLU A 38 6.25 -17.71 29.20
C GLU A 38 7.61 -17.41 28.54
N GLU A 39 7.62 -17.29 27.22
CA GLU A 39 8.82 -16.98 26.44
C GLU A 39 9.37 -15.59 26.78
N ILE A 40 8.51 -14.58 26.95
CA ILE A 40 8.90 -13.24 27.42
C ILE A 40 9.55 -13.31 28.81
N SER A 41 8.97 -14.11 29.71
CA SER A 41 9.51 -14.31 31.06
C SER A 41 10.90 -14.96 31.03
N HIS A 42 11.08 -15.94 30.16
CA HIS A 42 12.39 -16.55 29.93
C HIS A 42 13.39 -15.55 29.36
N ILE A 43 13.01 -14.75 28.36
CA ILE A 43 13.87 -13.69 27.79
C ILE A 43 14.31 -12.71 28.89
N ALA A 44 13.38 -12.26 29.73
CA ALA A 44 13.66 -11.30 30.79
C ALA A 44 14.61 -11.87 31.85
N ALA A 45 14.48 -13.16 32.18
CA ALA A 45 15.36 -13.84 33.13
C ALA A 45 16.79 -14.07 32.58
N ASP A 46 16.93 -14.32 31.27
CA ASP A 46 18.19 -14.65 30.60
C ASP A 46 19.06 -13.41 30.29
N ARG A 47 18.61 -12.21 30.64
CA ARG A 47 19.38 -10.97 30.46
C ARG A 47 20.61 -10.94 31.38
N PRO A 48 21.77 -10.47 30.88
CA PRO A 48 22.92 -10.23 31.74
C PRO A 48 22.58 -9.18 32.79
N ASP A 49 22.79 -9.48 34.08
CA ASP A 49 22.60 -8.52 35.16
C ASP A 49 23.76 -7.52 35.13
N PRO A 50 23.52 -6.21 34.96
CA PRO A 50 24.58 -5.21 34.92
C PRO A 50 25.36 -5.10 36.24
N ARG A 51 24.82 -5.66 37.34
CA ARG A 51 25.51 -5.74 38.64
C ARG A 51 26.46 -6.94 38.74
N CYS A 52 26.39 -7.88 37.81
CA CYS A 52 27.21 -9.08 37.81
C CYS A 52 28.38 -8.92 36.83
N VAL A 53 29.61 -9.12 37.31
CA VAL A 53 30.79 -9.25 36.45
C VAL A 53 30.65 -10.53 35.61
N ALA A 54 31.17 -10.52 34.37
CA ALA A 54 31.11 -11.65 33.45
C ALA A 54 31.44 -12.98 34.15
N GLY A 55 30.51 -13.94 34.09
CA GLY A 55 30.66 -15.27 34.71
C GLY A 55 30.01 -15.46 36.08
N SER A 56 29.52 -14.39 36.73
CA SER A 56 28.76 -14.50 37.98
C SER A 56 27.24 -14.50 37.72
N LYS A 57 26.50 -15.41 38.37
CA LYS A 57 25.02 -15.42 38.36
C LYS A 57 24.48 -14.86 39.68
N PRO A 58 23.42 -14.04 39.67
CA PRO A 58 22.80 -13.58 40.91
C PRO A 58 22.25 -14.75 41.73
N ILE A 59 22.43 -14.69 43.06
CA ILE A 59 21.97 -15.73 44.01
C ILE A 59 20.42 -15.82 44.05
N HIS A 60 19.73 -14.71 43.78
CA HIS A 60 18.27 -14.66 43.63
C HIS A 60 17.91 -14.01 42.29
N GLN A 61 17.43 -14.81 41.35
CA GLN A 61 16.99 -14.34 40.04
C GLN A 61 15.54 -13.83 40.13
N MET A 62 15.34 -12.65 40.73
CA MET A 62 14.05 -11.98 40.66
C MET A 62 13.92 -11.29 39.31
N VAL A 63 13.02 -11.80 38.45
CA VAL A 63 12.65 -11.10 37.21
C VAL A 63 11.89 -9.83 37.61
N LYS A 64 12.51 -8.67 37.39
CA LYS A 64 11.87 -7.38 37.66
C LYS A 64 10.72 -7.15 36.69
N GLN A 65 9.60 -6.60 37.17
CA GLN A 65 8.48 -6.22 36.32
C GLN A 65 8.91 -5.25 35.20
N ASP A 66 9.87 -4.38 35.47
CA ASP A 66 10.45 -3.49 34.45
C ASP A 66 11.13 -4.26 33.31
N ALA A 67 11.85 -5.35 33.62
CA ALA A 67 12.50 -6.16 32.59
C ALA A 67 11.47 -6.84 31.68
N LEU A 68 10.37 -7.36 32.25
CA LEU A 68 9.25 -7.90 31.47
C LEU A 68 8.62 -6.84 30.59
N ARG A 69 8.33 -5.66 31.14
CA ARG A 69 7.77 -4.53 30.39
C ARG A 69 8.68 -4.12 29.23
N ASP A 70 9.99 -4.03 29.46
CA ASP A 70 10.94 -3.64 28.44
C ASP A 70 11.07 -4.67 27.30
N VAL A 71 11.09 -5.97 27.62
CA VAL A 71 11.04 -7.04 26.59
C VAL A 71 9.76 -6.91 25.77
N THR A 72 8.61 -6.81 26.45
CA THR A 72 7.30 -6.71 25.81
C THR A 72 7.23 -5.52 24.87
N ASN A 73 7.62 -4.33 25.34
CA ASN A 73 7.58 -3.11 24.55
C ASN A 73 8.44 -3.21 23.29
N ARG A 74 9.69 -3.69 23.40
CA ARG A 74 10.57 -3.85 22.23
C ARG A 74 10.02 -4.89 21.27
N ARG A 75 9.56 -6.04 21.78
CA ARG A 75 8.93 -7.10 20.98
C ARG A 75 7.72 -6.56 20.22
N ASP A 76 6.84 -5.82 20.89
CA ASP A 76 5.64 -5.24 20.29
C ASP A 76 5.99 -4.21 19.22
N GLU A 77 7.02 -3.39 19.45
CA GLU A 77 7.52 -2.42 18.48
C GLU A 77 8.00 -3.09 17.19
N TYR A 78 8.90 -4.07 17.29
CA TYR A 78 9.42 -4.80 16.12
C TYR A 78 8.33 -5.62 15.44
N ARG A 79 7.47 -6.31 16.21
CA ARG A 79 6.33 -7.06 15.68
C ARG A 79 5.42 -6.15 14.87
N ARG A 80 5.03 -5.01 15.43
CA ARG A 80 4.21 -4.01 14.74
C ARG A 80 4.90 -3.54 13.47
N ARG A 81 6.19 -3.22 13.53
CA ARG A 81 6.98 -2.74 12.40
C ARG A 81 7.00 -3.73 11.23
N VAL A 82 7.33 -5.00 11.48
CA VAL A 82 7.43 -6.01 10.41
C VAL A 82 6.06 -6.37 9.83
N ARG A 83 5.01 -6.46 10.68
CA ARG A 83 3.66 -6.80 10.22
C ARG A 83 3.00 -5.67 9.44
N LEU A 84 3.12 -4.42 9.90
CA LEU A 84 2.61 -3.26 9.15
C LEU A 84 3.30 -3.11 7.80
N ARG A 85 4.62 -3.37 7.73
CA ARG A 85 5.34 -3.33 6.45
C ARG A 85 4.80 -4.38 5.47
N ARG A 86 4.50 -5.57 5.97
CA ARG A 86 3.89 -6.66 5.20
C ARG A 86 2.47 -6.29 4.76
N GLU A 87 1.61 -5.88 5.69
CA GLU A 87 0.23 -5.43 5.41
C GLU A 87 0.19 -4.34 4.34
N ARG A 88 1.02 -3.30 4.49
CA ARG A 88 1.08 -2.20 3.54
C ARG A 88 1.37 -2.67 2.11
N LEU A 89 2.36 -3.54 1.93
CA LEU A 89 2.72 -4.04 0.59
C LEU A 89 1.64 -4.95 0.01
N TRP A 90 1.04 -5.79 0.85
CA TRP A 90 -0.09 -6.59 0.42
C TRP A 90 -1.26 -5.73 -0.04
N LEU A 91 -1.62 -4.69 0.72
CA LEU A 91 -2.66 -3.75 0.35
C LEU A 91 -2.34 -3.02 -0.97
N GLN A 92 -1.08 -2.63 -1.18
CA GLN A 92 -0.65 -2.03 -2.46
C GLN A 92 -0.86 -3.01 -3.62
N MET A 93 -0.45 -4.27 -3.45
CA MET A 93 -0.61 -5.29 -4.48
C MET A 93 -2.09 -5.52 -4.80
N GLU A 94 -2.93 -5.72 -3.79
CA GLU A 94 -4.37 -5.95 -3.98
C GLU A 94 -5.06 -4.72 -4.60
N ALA A 95 -4.70 -3.51 -4.17
CA ALA A 95 -5.24 -2.30 -4.77
C ALA A 95 -4.83 -2.18 -6.24
N MET A 96 -3.56 -2.41 -6.59
CA MET A 96 -3.11 -2.38 -7.98
C MET A 96 -3.79 -3.45 -8.83
N LYS A 97 -4.01 -4.67 -8.31
CA LYS A 97 -4.77 -5.71 -9.01
C LYS A 97 -6.21 -5.27 -9.29
N GLY A 98 -6.89 -4.72 -8.28
CA GLY A 98 -8.25 -4.19 -8.43
C GLY A 98 -8.32 -3.05 -9.46
N MET A 99 -7.38 -2.11 -9.40
CA MET A 99 -7.25 -1.03 -10.38
C MET A 99 -7.00 -1.53 -11.80
N ILE A 100 -6.16 -2.54 -11.98
CA ILE A 100 -5.91 -3.17 -13.29
C ILE A 100 -7.19 -3.82 -13.81
N ALA A 101 -7.89 -4.59 -12.96
CA ALA A 101 -9.12 -5.27 -13.35
C ALA A 101 -10.22 -4.26 -13.75
N LEU A 102 -10.37 -3.16 -13.02
CA LEU A 102 -11.30 -2.08 -13.33
C LEU A 102 -10.95 -1.42 -14.67
N ALA A 103 -9.68 -1.05 -14.89
CA ALA A 103 -9.24 -0.46 -16.15
C ALA A 103 -9.42 -1.43 -17.34
N GLU A 104 -9.16 -2.72 -17.16
CA GLU A 104 -9.42 -3.76 -18.17
C GLU A 104 -10.92 -3.88 -18.49
N GLY A 105 -11.78 -3.80 -17.46
CA GLY A 105 -13.23 -3.73 -17.61
C GLY A 105 -13.68 -2.52 -18.42
N GLN A 106 -13.19 -1.33 -18.10
CA GLN A 106 -13.51 -0.10 -18.83
C GLN A 106 -13.05 -0.13 -20.28
N VAL A 107 -11.84 -0.64 -20.56
CA VAL A 107 -11.36 -0.80 -21.94
C VAL A 107 -12.23 -1.76 -22.72
N ARG A 108 -12.69 -2.86 -22.09
CA ARG A 108 -13.60 -3.83 -22.72
C ARG A 108 -14.95 -3.17 -23.04
N ALA A 109 -15.60 -2.57 -22.04
CA ALA A 109 -16.88 -1.89 -22.20
C ALA A 109 -16.84 -0.77 -23.25
N ALA A 110 -15.80 0.07 -23.23
CA ALA A 110 -15.64 1.12 -24.25
C ALA A 110 -15.42 0.54 -25.66
N ALA A 111 -14.63 -0.53 -25.79
CA ALA A 111 -14.43 -1.20 -27.08
C ALA A 111 -15.72 -1.85 -27.59
N ASP A 112 -16.51 -2.45 -26.71
CA ASP A 112 -17.79 -3.05 -27.07
C ASP A 112 -18.80 -1.98 -27.49
N LEU A 113 -18.91 -0.85 -26.76
CA LEU A 113 -19.71 0.31 -27.17
C LEU A 113 -19.32 0.85 -28.56
N LEU A 114 -18.03 1.01 -28.84
CA LEU A 114 -17.55 1.44 -30.16
C LEU A 114 -18.00 0.48 -31.28
N ARG A 115 -17.97 -0.83 -31.02
CA ARG A 115 -18.35 -1.86 -32.00
C ARG A 115 -19.86 -1.99 -32.17
N THR A 116 -20.62 -1.96 -31.09
CA THR A 116 -22.06 -2.26 -31.11
C THR A 116 -22.89 -1.01 -31.42
N ARG A 117 -22.63 0.09 -30.72
CA ARG A 117 -23.39 1.34 -30.83
C ARG A 117 -22.91 2.19 -32.00
N TYR A 118 -21.59 2.39 -32.13
CA TYR A 118 -21.00 3.24 -33.16
C TYR A 118 -20.57 2.48 -34.42
N LYS A 119 -20.75 1.15 -34.43
CA LYS A 119 -20.46 0.26 -35.58
C LYS A 119 -19.04 0.41 -36.13
N LEU A 120 -18.08 0.71 -35.25
CA LEU A 120 -16.67 0.81 -35.62
C LEU A 120 -16.13 -0.59 -35.99
N ASP A 121 -15.34 -0.64 -37.06
CA ASP A 121 -14.69 -1.87 -37.49
C ASP A 121 -13.70 -2.36 -36.40
N PRO A 122 -13.59 -3.67 -36.12
CA PRO A 122 -12.66 -4.20 -35.13
C PRO A 122 -11.20 -3.76 -35.37
N ALA A 123 -10.77 -3.63 -36.63
CA ALA A 123 -9.41 -3.17 -36.93
C ALA A 123 -9.20 -1.69 -36.54
N ALA A 124 -10.23 -0.86 -36.62
CA ALA A 124 -10.17 0.53 -36.18
C ALA A 124 -10.07 0.61 -34.64
N VAL A 125 -10.81 -0.22 -33.91
CA VAL A 125 -10.70 -0.31 -32.45
C VAL A 125 -9.31 -0.80 -32.03
N ASP A 126 -8.75 -1.78 -32.73
CA ASP A 126 -7.40 -2.25 -32.44
C ASP A 126 -6.33 -1.20 -32.78
N ALA A 127 -6.51 -0.40 -33.83
CA ALA A 127 -5.65 0.74 -34.12
C ALA A 127 -5.68 1.79 -32.99
N ILE A 128 -6.85 2.08 -32.42
CA ILE A 128 -6.99 2.98 -31.25
C ILE A 128 -6.17 2.44 -30.07
N LYS A 129 -6.29 1.14 -29.77
CA LYS A 129 -5.54 0.49 -28.69
C LYS A 129 -4.03 0.53 -28.93
N GLN A 130 -3.58 0.26 -30.16
CA GLN A 130 -2.16 0.33 -30.53
C GLN A 130 -1.59 1.76 -30.41
N GLY A 131 -2.40 2.77 -30.73
CA GLY A 131 -2.04 4.19 -30.59
C GLY A 131 -1.94 4.69 -29.14
N ALA A 132 -2.37 3.92 -28.15
CA ALA A 132 -2.45 4.37 -26.75
C ALA A 132 -1.12 4.87 -26.19
N ARG A 133 0.02 4.27 -26.56
CA ARG A 133 1.34 4.68 -26.06
C ARG A 133 1.76 6.08 -26.49
N ALA A 134 1.32 6.53 -27.66
CA ALA A 134 1.64 7.85 -28.20
C ALA A 134 0.54 8.89 -27.92
N ALA A 135 -0.59 8.45 -27.37
CA ALA A 135 -1.74 9.32 -27.13
C ALA A 135 -1.46 10.35 -26.03
N VAL A 136 -1.86 11.60 -26.28
CA VAL A 136 -1.87 12.67 -25.28
C VAL A 136 -3.34 13.07 -25.04
N PRO A 137 -4.04 12.44 -24.07
CA PRO A 137 -5.49 12.62 -23.92
C PRO A 137 -5.90 14.05 -23.62
N LYS A 138 -5.17 14.78 -22.75
CA LYS A 138 -5.54 16.16 -22.36
C LYS A 138 -5.67 17.12 -23.57
N PRO A 139 -4.66 17.29 -24.46
CA PRO A 139 -4.81 18.08 -25.68
C PRO A 139 -5.91 17.57 -26.61
N ALA A 140 -6.03 16.25 -26.80
CA ALA A 140 -7.03 15.67 -27.69
C ALA A 140 -8.46 15.94 -27.20
N ILE A 141 -8.72 15.78 -25.90
CA ILE A 141 -10.01 16.11 -25.27
C ILE A 141 -10.30 17.61 -25.40
N ARG A 142 -9.30 18.48 -25.17
CA ARG A 142 -9.48 19.93 -25.35
C ARG A 142 -9.83 20.30 -26.80
N SER A 143 -9.16 19.68 -27.77
CA SER A 143 -9.48 19.89 -29.19
C SER A 143 -10.87 19.38 -29.54
N LEU A 144 -11.30 18.27 -28.94
CA LEU A 144 -12.61 17.70 -29.15
C LEU A 144 -13.71 18.59 -28.55
N ASN A 145 -13.49 19.12 -27.33
CA ASN A 145 -14.38 20.09 -26.70
C ASN A 145 -14.51 21.36 -27.54
N ARG A 146 -13.40 21.89 -28.07
CA ARG A 146 -13.43 23.06 -28.95
C ARG A 146 -14.28 22.82 -30.20
N ARG A 147 -14.10 21.69 -30.87
CA ARG A 147 -14.91 21.32 -32.05
C ARG A 147 -16.38 21.14 -31.70
N TRP A 148 -16.67 20.62 -30.51
CA TRP A 148 -18.04 20.56 -30.00
C TRP A 148 -18.60 21.97 -29.82
N ASP A 149 -17.87 22.86 -29.15
CA ASP A 149 -18.30 24.25 -28.89
C ASP A 149 -18.52 25.02 -30.21
N GLU A 150 -17.68 24.78 -31.22
CA GLU A 150 -17.73 25.39 -32.57
C GLU A 150 -18.81 24.76 -33.50
N ASP A 151 -19.59 23.77 -33.04
CA ASP A 151 -20.59 23.03 -33.84
C ASP A 151 -19.99 22.23 -35.04
N ASP A 152 -18.69 21.95 -35.00
CA ASP A 152 -17.96 21.24 -36.05
C ASP A 152 -18.16 19.70 -36.04
N ILE A 153 -18.77 19.16 -34.98
CA ILE A 153 -19.01 17.73 -34.80
C ILE A 153 -20.38 17.46 -34.19
N SER A 154 -21.00 16.35 -34.57
CA SER A 154 -22.21 15.87 -33.92
C SER A 154 -21.91 15.33 -32.51
N ALA A 155 -22.94 15.27 -31.66
CA ALA A 155 -22.85 14.69 -30.33
C ALA A 155 -22.42 13.20 -30.37
N GLU A 156 -22.88 12.46 -31.38
CA GLU A 156 -22.51 11.07 -31.61
C GLU A 156 -21.02 10.94 -31.96
N ALA A 157 -20.52 11.76 -32.91
CA ALA A 157 -19.12 11.76 -33.30
C ALA A 157 -18.19 12.25 -32.17
N TYR A 158 -18.67 13.17 -31.31
CA TYR A 158 -17.98 13.56 -30.09
C TYR A 158 -17.82 12.37 -29.15
N GLN A 159 -18.92 11.68 -28.83
CA GLN A 159 -18.90 10.59 -27.86
C GLN A 159 -18.08 9.40 -28.35
N GLU A 160 -18.16 9.08 -29.64
CA GLU A 160 -17.30 8.08 -30.31
C GLU A 160 -15.80 8.42 -30.13
N ALA A 161 -15.39 9.63 -30.50
CA ALA A 161 -14.00 10.07 -30.37
C ALA A 161 -13.56 10.10 -28.90
N ARG A 162 -14.45 10.53 -27.98
CA ARG A 162 -14.16 10.60 -26.55
C ARG A 162 -13.97 9.21 -25.93
N LEU A 163 -14.76 8.21 -26.35
CA LEU A 163 -14.60 6.80 -25.96
C LEU A 163 -13.25 6.25 -26.46
N GLY A 164 -12.86 6.56 -27.68
CA GLY A 164 -11.53 6.19 -28.21
C GLY A 164 -10.38 6.75 -27.36
N LEU A 165 -10.48 8.03 -26.96
CA LEU A 165 -9.50 8.66 -26.06
C LEU A 165 -9.50 8.03 -24.65
N GLU A 166 -10.67 7.58 -24.18
CA GLU A 166 -10.80 6.91 -22.89
C GLU A 166 -10.11 5.54 -22.88
N ILE A 167 -10.28 4.74 -23.94
CA ILE A 167 -9.53 3.48 -24.13
C ILE A 167 -8.03 3.74 -24.02
N GLN A 168 -7.53 4.77 -24.71
CA GLN A 168 -6.11 5.10 -24.71
C GLN A 168 -5.63 5.55 -23.32
N ALA A 169 -6.41 6.35 -22.60
CA ALA A 169 -6.09 6.79 -21.25
C ALA A 169 -6.02 5.60 -20.27
N GLN A 170 -7.02 4.71 -20.28
CA GLN A 170 -7.07 3.56 -19.40
C GLN A 170 -5.96 2.54 -19.69
N LEU A 171 -5.61 2.32 -20.97
CA LEU A 171 -4.47 1.46 -21.34
C LEU A 171 -3.13 2.00 -20.80
N ARG A 172 -2.91 3.32 -20.86
CA ARG A 172 -1.71 3.96 -20.29
C ARG A 172 -1.66 3.82 -18.77
N LEU A 173 -2.79 4.02 -18.08
CA LEU A 173 -2.89 3.83 -16.63
C LEU A 173 -2.63 2.36 -16.25
N MET A 174 -3.18 1.42 -16.99
CA MET A 174 -2.96 -0.01 -16.77
C MET A 174 -1.48 -0.38 -16.88
N GLU A 175 -0.74 0.11 -17.89
CA GLU A 175 0.71 -0.11 -17.98
C GLU A 175 1.45 0.44 -16.74
N LYS A 176 1.01 1.58 -16.21
CA LYS A 176 1.56 2.19 -15.00
C LYS A 176 1.27 1.34 -13.75
N TYR A 177 0.04 0.86 -13.60
CA TYR A 177 -0.36 0.01 -12.47
C TYR A 177 0.36 -1.34 -12.52
N LYS A 178 0.54 -1.94 -13.70
CA LYS A 178 1.33 -3.17 -13.88
C LYS A 178 2.78 -2.99 -13.41
N LYS A 179 3.43 -1.89 -13.79
CA LYS A 179 4.79 -1.57 -13.30
C LYS A 179 4.84 -1.40 -11.77
N ARG A 180 3.85 -0.75 -11.16
CA ARG A 180 3.77 -0.59 -9.70
C ARG A 180 3.53 -1.92 -8.98
N LEU A 181 2.69 -2.77 -9.55
CA LEU A 181 2.44 -4.12 -9.04
C LEU A 181 3.73 -4.95 -9.06
N GLU A 182 4.47 -4.95 -10.18
CA GLU A 182 5.75 -5.67 -10.28
C GLU A 182 6.79 -5.20 -9.24
N VAL A 183 6.84 -3.90 -8.93
CA VAL A 183 7.71 -3.37 -7.88
C VAL A 183 7.25 -3.88 -6.52
N SER A 184 5.96 -3.79 -6.23
CA SER A 184 5.37 -4.24 -4.96
C SER A 184 5.56 -5.75 -4.76
N GLU A 185 5.44 -6.56 -5.81
CA GLU A 185 5.70 -8.00 -5.78
C GLU A 185 7.16 -8.35 -5.51
N ARG A 186 8.09 -7.58 -6.10
CA ARG A 186 9.52 -7.74 -5.83
C ARG A 186 9.85 -7.40 -4.37
N GLU A 187 9.31 -6.31 -3.84
CA GLU A 187 9.46 -5.93 -2.44
C GLU A 187 8.81 -6.96 -1.49
N TRP A 188 7.63 -7.46 -1.84
CA TRP A 188 6.93 -8.51 -1.10
C TRP A 188 7.77 -9.77 -0.97
N LYS A 189 8.36 -10.25 -2.08
CA LYS A 189 9.28 -11.40 -2.07
C LYS A 189 10.51 -11.13 -1.21
N SER A 190 11.09 -9.93 -1.32
CA SER A 190 12.27 -9.54 -0.55
C SER A 190 12.01 -9.53 0.96
N ILE A 191 10.88 -8.99 1.42
CA ILE A 191 10.58 -8.89 2.85
C ILE A 191 10.19 -10.25 3.44
N ASN A 192 9.40 -11.05 2.73
CA ASN A 192 9.08 -12.39 3.23
C ASN A 192 10.30 -13.32 3.26
N ALA A 193 11.31 -13.06 2.43
CA ALA A 193 12.60 -13.77 2.48
C ALA A 193 13.59 -13.23 3.52
N ALA A 194 13.26 -12.15 4.23
CA ALA A 194 14.16 -11.50 5.18
C ALA A 194 13.70 -11.73 6.64
N PRO A 195 14.34 -12.66 7.38
CA PRO A 195 14.09 -12.79 8.82
C PRO A 195 14.63 -11.58 9.60
N LEU A 196 14.20 -11.45 10.84
CA LEU A 196 14.67 -10.41 11.75
C LEU A 196 16.20 -10.50 11.95
N GLN A 197 16.88 -9.36 11.94
CA GLN A 197 18.35 -9.30 11.99
C GLN A 197 18.89 -9.48 13.41
N ASP A 198 20.13 -9.93 13.53
CA ASP A 198 20.75 -10.27 14.82
C ASP A 198 20.79 -9.10 15.81
N HIS A 199 20.99 -7.87 15.32
CA HIS A 199 20.98 -6.67 16.15
C HIS A 199 19.58 -6.33 16.66
N GLU A 200 18.53 -6.60 15.86
CA GLU A 200 17.13 -6.40 16.25
C GLU A 200 16.70 -7.43 17.29
N ILE A 201 17.06 -8.70 17.07
CA ILE A 201 16.81 -9.78 18.03
C ILE A 201 17.59 -9.50 19.33
N GLY A 202 18.86 -9.10 19.23
CA GLY A 202 19.68 -8.73 20.37
C GLY A 202 19.10 -7.56 21.16
N HIS A 203 18.50 -6.58 20.48
CA HIS A 203 17.82 -5.45 21.12
C HIS A 203 16.55 -5.87 21.87
N ILE A 204 15.70 -6.70 21.26
CA ILE A 204 14.49 -7.24 21.93
C ILE A 204 14.90 -8.08 23.16
N TRP A 205 15.81 -9.02 22.95
CA TRP A 205 16.25 -9.96 23.98
C TRP A 205 17.03 -9.25 25.09
N GLY A 206 17.79 -8.22 24.76
CA GLY A 206 18.67 -7.50 25.68
C GLY A 206 20.00 -8.22 25.90
N ILE A 207 20.52 -8.91 24.89
CA ILE A 207 21.80 -9.63 24.92
C ILE A 207 22.74 -9.11 23.83
N PRO A 208 24.08 -9.17 24.01
CA PRO A 208 25.04 -8.79 22.98
C PRO A 208 24.91 -9.67 21.72
N ALA A 209 25.11 -9.07 20.54
CA ALA A 209 25.00 -9.76 19.25
C ALA A 209 25.96 -10.98 19.14
N GLY A 210 27.16 -10.88 19.73
CA GLY A 210 28.12 -12.00 19.75
C GLY A 210 27.59 -13.22 20.51
N SER A 211 26.86 -13.03 21.60
CA SER A 211 26.23 -14.13 22.36
C SER A 211 25.04 -14.74 21.61
N LEU A 212 24.44 -13.98 20.69
CA LEU A 212 23.29 -14.39 19.92
C LEU A 212 23.67 -15.27 18.72
N ALA A 213 24.75 -14.94 18.00
CA ALA A 213 25.15 -15.63 16.79
C ALA A 213 25.32 -17.15 16.98
N GLY A 214 26.01 -17.57 18.04
CA GLY A 214 26.20 -18.99 18.35
C GLY A 214 24.89 -19.72 18.69
N ARG A 215 24.00 -19.06 19.44
CA ARG A 215 22.66 -19.60 19.79
C ARG A 215 21.79 -19.73 18.54
N LYS A 216 21.83 -18.73 17.66
CA LYS A 216 21.10 -18.72 16.39
C LYS A 216 21.52 -19.88 15.51
N VAL A 217 22.82 -20.06 15.27
CA VAL A 217 23.35 -21.17 14.46
C VAL A 217 22.93 -22.52 15.03
N LYS A 218 23.09 -22.71 16.34
CA LYS A 218 22.70 -23.95 17.03
C LYS A 218 21.21 -24.26 16.81
N HIS A 219 20.33 -23.32 17.11
CA HIS A 219 18.89 -23.57 17.06
C HIS A 219 18.32 -23.61 15.65
N LEU A 220 18.90 -22.86 14.71
CA LEU A 220 18.56 -22.98 13.30
C LEU A 220 18.95 -24.36 12.76
N HIS A 221 20.15 -24.86 13.09
CA HIS A 221 20.58 -26.20 12.70
C HIS A 221 19.65 -27.28 13.28
N GLN A 222 19.30 -27.18 14.57
CA GLN A 222 18.35 -28.09 15.22
C GLN A 222 16.98 -28.08 14.53
N TYR A 223 16.46 -26.90 14.19
CA TYR A 223 15.20 -26.75 13.47
C TYR A 223 15.25 -27.41 12.09
N LEU A 224 16.30 -27.14 11.30
CA LEU A 224 16.44 -27.70 9.96
C LEU A 224 16.55 -29.23 9.99
N HIS A 225 17.28 -29.78 10.96
CA HIS A 225 17.33 -31.23 11.14
C HIS A 225 15.97 -31.81 11.56
N ALA A 226 15.27 -31.16 12.49
CA ALA A 226 13.97 -31.62 12.97
C ALA A 226 12.92 -31.59 11.86
N ILE A 227 12.87 -30.50 11.07
CA ILE A 227 11.89 -30.37 9.99
C ILE A 227 12.17 -31.36 8.85
N GLN A 228 13.45 -31.58 8.52
CA GLN A 228 13.84 -32.62 7.57
C GLN A 228 13.39 -34.01 8.04
N THR A 229 13.61 -34.32 9.33
CA THR A 229 13.21 -35.59 9.92
C THR A 229 11.68 -35.77 9.86
N ASN A 230 10.92 -34.72 10.16
CA ASN A 230 9.47 -34.76 10.12
C ASN A 230 8.93 -34.89 8.67
N LEU A 231 9.57 -34.22 7.71
CA LEU A 231 9.25 -34.36 6.28
C LEU A 231 9.53 -35.77 5.76
N GLN A 232 10.66 -36.37 6.13
CA GLN A 232 11.00 -37.75 5.76
C GLN A 232 10.01 -38.77 6.35
N LYS A 233 9.51 -38.54 7.57
CA LYS A 233 8.46 -39.38 8.16
C LYS A 233 7.13 -39.26 7.43
N ALA A 234 6.75 -38.04 7.04
CA ALA A 234 5.48 -37.77 6.37
C ALA A 234 5.48 -38.23 4.91
N SER A 235 6.62 -38.10 4.21
CA SER A 235 6.74 -38.47 2.80
C SER A 235 8.13 -39.04 2.46
N PRO A 236 8.39 -40.32 2.80
CA PRO A 236 9.70 -40.95 2.67
C PRO A 236 10.16 -41.15 1.21
N GLN A 237 9.24 -41.11 0.24
CA GLN A 237 9.53 -41.35 -1.18
C GLN A 237 9.85 -40.07 -1.98
N THR A 238 9.52 -38.89 -1.46
CA THR A 238 9.65 -37.61 -2.18
C THR A 238 10.74 -36.69 -1.63
N VAL A 239 11.29 -36.99 -0.44
CA VAL A 239 12.30 -36.16 0.22
C VAL A 239 13.64 -36.90 0.22
N PRO A 240 14.69 -36.39 -0.46
CA PRO A 240 15.99 -37.04 -0.49
C PRO A 240 16.57 -37.22 0.92
N ALA A 241 17.28 -38.33 1.15
CA ALA A 241 17.97 -38.60 2.40
C ALA A 241 19.15 -37.63 2.63
N THR A 242 19.78 -37.13 1.56
CA THR A 242 20.95 -36.23 1.59
C THR A 242 20.96 -35.27 0.38
N GLY A 243 20.95 -33.93 0.63
CA GLY A 243 20.94 -32.82 -0.37
C GLY A 243 19.56 -32.53 -1.00
N ALA A 244 19.18 -31.36 -1.56
CA ALA A 244 19.66 -29.98 -1.58
C ALA A 244 18.44 -29.03 -1.45
N LEU A 245 17.50 -29.35 -0.56
CA LEU A 245 16.40 -28.44 -0.22
C LEU A 245 16.94 -27.43 0.79
N ASP A 246 16.98 -26.15 0.42
CA ASP A 246 17.18 -25.09 1.39
C ASP A 246 15.88 -24.93 2.19
N LEU A 247 15.70 -25.81 3.18
CA LEU A 247 14.52 -25.88 4.04
C LEU A 247 14.25 -24.56 4.76
N TRP A 248 15.29 -23.74 4.97
CA TRP A 248 15.12 -22.40 5.53
C TRP A 248 14.45 -21.45 4.53
N LYS A 249 14.95 -21.41 3.30
CA LYS A 249 14.33 -20.64 2.22
C LYS A 249 12.89 -21.10 1.94
N GLU A 250 12.63 -22.40 1.96
CA GLU A 250 11.28 -22.95 1.81
C GLU A 250 10.36 -22.59 2.98
N THR A 251 10.88 -22.63 4.21
CA THR A 251 10.15 -22.14 5.40
C THR A 251 9.68 -20.71 5.18
N LEU A 252 10.58 -19.83 4.72
CA LEU A 252 10.24 -18.42 4.46
C LEU A 252 9.24 -18.25 3.31
N ALA A 253 9.37 -19.04 2.24
CA ALA A 253 8.43 -19.01 1.12
C ALA A 253 7.01 -19.43 1.56
N VAL A 254 6.88 -20.57 2.25
CA VAL A 254 5.60 -21.09 2.75
C VAL A 254 4.95 -20.13 3.74
N LEU A 255 5.73 -19.56 4.67
CA LEU A 255 5.19 -18.57 5.60
C LEU A 255 4.83 -17.25 4.92
N GLY A 256 5.54 -16.89 3.85
CA GLY A 256 5.26 -15.71 3.04
C GLY A 256 3.88 -15.74 2.38
N GLU A 257 3.34 -16.94 2.11
CA GLU A 257 1.99 -17.14 1.55
C GLU A 257 0.87 -17.06 2.60
N ARG A 258 1.19 -17.03 3.91
CA ARG A 258 0.16 -16.89 4.94
C ARG A 258 -0.68 -15.63 4.74
N PRO A 259 -1.97 -15.64 5.06
CA PRO A 259 -2.77 -14.42 5.08
C PRO A 259 -2.11 -13.31 5.89
N VAL A 260 -2.30 -12.06 5.46
CA VAL A 260 -1.80 -10.91 6.21
C VAL A 260 -2.77 -10.55 7.31
N GLU A 261 -2.26 -10.38 8.52
CA GLU A 261 -3.03 -9.82 9.62
C GLU A 261 -3.35 -8.36 9.31
N ARG A 262 -4.64 -8.01 9.37
CA ARG A 262 -5.11 -6.64 9.16
C ARG A 262 -5.08 -5.86 10.46
N SER A 263 -4.48 -4.68 10.44
CA SER A 263 -4.49 -3.75 11.56
C SER A 263 -5.72 -2.86 11.51
N ILE A 264 -6.19 -2.43 12.68
CA ILE A 264 -7.19 -1.36 12.78
C ILE A 264 -6.44 -0.04 12.55
N ALA A 265 -6.51 0.45 11.32
CA ALA A 265 -5.87 1.70 10.94
C ALA A 265 -6.74 2.89 11.35
N HIS A 266 -6.11 3.94 11.88
CA HIS A 266 -6.76 5.20 12.21
C HIS A 266 -6.45 6.21 11.12
N TYR A 267 -7.36 7.15 10.90
CA TYR A 267 -7.14 8.24 9.96
C TYR A 267 -5.89 9.04 10.34
N ASP A 268 -5.02 9.27 9.36
CA ASP A 268 -3.67 9.82 9.54
C ASP A 268 -3.53 11.29 9.14
N GLY A 269 -4.64 11.95 8.76
CA GLY A 269 -4.65 13.33 8.29
C GLY A 269 -4.34 13.50 6.79
N LEU A 270 -4.18 12.40 6.03
CA LEU A 270 -4.00 12.45 4.58
C LEU A 270 -5.19 13.15 3.92
N GLU A 271 -4.93 14.18 3.10
CA GLU A 271 -5.95 15.06 2.48
C GLU A 271 -6.78 15.91 3.47
N ARG A 272 -6.28 16.15 4.70
CA ARG A 272 -6.89 16.99 5.76
C ARG A 272 -8.19 16.44 6.38
N THR A 273 -9.08 15.87 5.58
CA THR A 273 -10.32 15.21 6.04
C THR A 273 -10.47 13.83 5.42
N GLU A 274 -11.15 12.92 6.12
CA GLU A 274 -11.44 11.58 5.61
C GLU A 274 -12.34 11.64 4.37
N GLU A 275 -13.33 12.54 4.34
CA GLU A 275 -14.22 12.73 3.20
C GLU A 275 -13.46 13.15 1.94
N ALA A 276 -12.57 14.15 2.06
CA ALA A 276 -11.73 14.57 0.93
C ALA A 276 -10.81 13.46 0.44
N LEU A 277 -10.29 12.63 1.36
CA LEU A 277 -9.51 11.45 1.00
C LEU A 277 -10.35 10.45 0.21
N VAL A 278 -11.55 10.11 0.68
CA VAL A 278 -12.44 9.14 0.02
C VAL A 278 -12.83 9.62 -1.38
N GLU A 279 -13.20 10.88 -1.54
CA GLU A 279 -13.53 11.45 -2.86
C GLU A 279 -12.32 11.43 -3.81
N LYS A 280 -11.13 11.75 -3.30
CA LYS A 280 -9.91 11.64 -4.09
C LYS A 280 -9.54 10.20 -4.43
N LEU A 281 -9.80 9.25 -3.53
CA LEU A 281 -9.64 7.81 -3.78
C LEU A 281 -10.60 7.32 -4.85
N ARG A 282 -11.85 7.82 -4.89
CA ARG A 282 -12.82 7.51 -5.96
C ARG A 282 -12.34 8.01 -7.33
N THR A 283 -11.91 9.26 -7.42
CA THR A 283 -11.37 9.80 -8.69
C THR A 283 -10.08 9.10 -9.11
N PHE A 284 -9.24 8.71 -8.15
CA PHE A 284 -8.08 7.87 -8.39
C PHE A 284 -8.48 6.49 -8.92
N ALA A 285 -9.49 5.85 -8.31
CA ALA A 285 -9.98 4.54 -8.69
C ALA A 285 -10.55 4.50 -10.12
N TRP A 286 -11.34 5.51 -10.48
CA TRP A 286 -11.91 5.65 -11.82
C TRP A 286 -10.89 6.06 -12.91
N GLY A 287 -9.65 6.36 -12.53
CA GLY A 287 -8.62 6.84 -13.45
C GLY A 287 -8.86 8.26 -13.98
N THR A 288 -9.75 9.03 -13.35
CA THR A 288 -10.11 10.39 -13.77
C THR A 288 -9.23 11.46 -13.12
N LEU A 289 -8.45 11.08 -12.11
CA LEU A 289 -7.45 11.97 -11.50
C LEU A 289 -6.37 12.32 -12.52
N GLY A 290 -6.11 13.62 -12.72
CA GLY A 290 -5.12 14.09 -13.70
C GLY A 290 -3.73 13.48 -13.47
N GLU A 291 -3.04 13.12 -14.55
CA GLU A 291 -1.75 12.39 -14.53
C GLU A 291 -0.71 12.96 -13.53
N ASP A 292 -0.62 14.29 -13.42
CA ASP A 292 0.31 14.99 -12.53
C ASP A 292 -0.02 14.83 -11.04
N LEU A 293 -1.33 14.75 -10.72
CA LEU A 293 -1.84 14.57 -9.37
C LEU A 293 -1.83 13.10 -8.99
N GLU A 294 -2.11 12.21 -9.94
CA GLU A 294 -2.16 10.77 -9.74
C GLU A 294 -0.83 10.24 -9.20
N ALA A 295 0.31 10.64 -9.78
CA ALA A 295 1.61 10.15 -9.36
C ALA A 295 1.97 10.63 -7.94
N LYS A 296 1.69 11.91 -7.65
CA LYS A 296 1.93 12.52 -6.34
C LYS A 296 1.03 11.90 -5.27
N PHE A 297 -0.24 11.65 -5.62
CA PHE A 297 -1.20 11.05 -4.71
C PHE A 297 -0.84 9.61 -4.39
N TRP A 298 -0.46 8.79 -5.38
CA TRP A 298 0.03 7.43 -5.12
C TRP A 298 1.24 7.42 -4.17
N LEU A 299 2.21 8.31 -4.39
CA LEU A 299 3.37 8.42 -3.50
C LEU A 299 2.96 8.84 -2.08
N SER A 300 2.03 9.80 -1.95
CA SER A 300 1.49 10.22 -0.66
C SER A 300 0.70 9.10 0.04
N LEU A 301 -0.02 8.28 -0.73
CA LEU A 301 -0.78 7.14 -0.22
C LEU A 301 0.14 6.03 0.30
N VAL A 302 1.25 5.77 -0.40
CA VAL A 302 2.19 4.69 -0.09
C VAL A 302 3.22 5.09 0.98
N HIS A 303 3.70 6.32 0.94
CA HIS A 303 4.78 6.81 1.81
C HIS A 303 4.31 7.80 2.89
N GLY A 304 3.05 8.25 2.85
CA GLY A 304 2.54 9.32 3.71
C GLY A 304 2.91 10.72 3.19
N ALA A 305 2.17 11.75 3.62
CA ALA A 305 2.48 13.15 3.30
C ALA A 305 3.76 13.63 4.04
N SER A 306 4.84 13.79 3.27
CA SER A 306 6.15 14.45 3.50
C SER A 306 6.69 14.83 4.90
N SER A 307 7.93 14.36 5.12
CA SER A 307 9.17 15.10 5.47
C SER A 307 9.59 15.50 6.89
N ASN A 308 8.82 15.30 7.97
CA ASN A 308 9.31 15.65 9.33
C ASN A 308 9.17 14.55 10.41
N ALA A 309 8.81 13.32 10.04
CA ALA A 309 8.56 12.27 11.03
C ALA A 309 9.80 11.39 11.29
N VAL A 310 10.48 11.68 12.39
CA VAL A 310 11.49 10.83 13.05
C VAL A 310 10.99 9.40 13.13
N HIS A 311 11.62 8.45 12.40
CA HIS A 311 11.64 6.96 12.52
C HIS A 311 10.44 6.19 13.12
N SER A 312 9.28 6.83 13.21
CA SER A 312 7.97 6.44 13.72
C SER A 312 7.04 7.31 12.88
N GLU A 313 6.40 6.82 11.82
CA GLU A 313 5.46 5.72 11.82
C GLU A 313 5.38 5.12 10.40
N ASN A 314 5.75 3.84 10.26
CA ASN A 314 5.41 3.03 9.08
C ASN A 314 3.90 2.70 8.98
N ALA A 315 3.06 3.31 9.84
CA ALA A 315 1.62 3.03 9.99
C ALA A 315 0.71 3.97 9.18
N ARG A 316 1.20 5.13 8.71
CA ARG A 316 0.35 6.19 8.15
C ARG A 316 -0.35 5.79 6.84
N SER A 317 0.34 5.07 5.96
CA SER A 317 -0.19 4.62 4.66
C SER A 317 -1.27 3.53 4.71
N VAL A 318 -1.44 2.82 5.83
CA VAL A 318 -2.32 1.62 5.86
C VAL A 318 -3.78 2.01 5.74
N PHE A 319 -4.20 3.08 6.42
CA PHE A 319 -5.59 3.56 6.39
C PHE A 319 -6.04 3.90 4.96
N GLY A 320 -5.28 4.74 4.25
CA GLY A 320 -5.63 5.15 2.89
C GLY A 320 -5.70 3.97 1.92
N LEU A 321 -4.81 2.98 2.05
CA LEU A 321 -4.84 1.78 1.22
C LEU A 321 -6.03 0.85 1.56
N GLN A 322 -6.38 0.71 2.85
CA GLN A 322 -7.59 -0.01 3.26
C GLN A 322 -8.86 0.67 2.70
N ARG A 323 -8.91 2.01 2.73
CA ARG A 323 -10.01 2.78 2.12
C ARG A 323 -10.04 2.65 0.60
N LEU A 324 -8.90 2.62 -0.07
CA LEU A 324 -8.85 2.37 -1.52
C LEU A 324 -9.44 1.00 -1.87
N LEU A 325 -9.12 -0.04 -1.11
CA LEU A 325 -9.71 -1.36 -1.31
C LEU A 325 -11.22 -1.37 -1.06
N ALA A 326 -11.68 -0.65 -0.03
CA ALA A 326 -13.11 -0.50 0.23
C ALA A 326 -13.82 0.18 -0.97
N VAL A 327 -13.28 1.30 -1.45
CA VAL A 327 -13.80 1.99 -2.65
C VAL A 327 -13.82 1.05 -3.86
N LEU A 328 -12.75 0.29 -4.10
CA LEU A 328 -12.70 -0.68 -5.21
C LEU A 328 -13.74 -1.80 -5.07
N SER A 329 -14.05 -2.23 -3.84
CA SER A 329 -15.11 -3.22 -3.60
C SER A 329 -16.53 -2.67 -3.71
N GLU A 330 -16.69 -1.35 -3.56
CA GLU A 330 -17.98 -0.65 -3.70
C GLU A 330 -18.31 -0.32 -5.16
N ILE A 331 -17.30 -0.23 -6.03
CA ILE A 331 -17.51 0.04 -7.46
C ILE A 331 -18.19 -1.16 -8.12
N ASP A 332 -19.34 -0.92 -8.74
CA ASP A 332 -19.99 -1.90 -9.60
C ASP A 332 -19.19 -2.04 -10.91
N SER A 333 -18.43 -3.14 -11.00
CA SER A 333 -17.62 -3.47 -12.18
C SER A 333 -18.36 -4.38 -13.17
N SER A 334 -19.69 -4.50 -13.08
CA SER A 334 -20.50 -5.20 -14.08
C SER A 334 -20.40 -4.49 -15.44
N PRO A 335 -20.50 -5.24 -16.57
CA PRO A 335 -20.35 -4.65 -17.89
C PRO A 335 -21.35 -3.51 -18.13
N ASP A 336 -22.62 -3.68 -17.74
CA ASP A 336 -23.68 -2.70 -17.92
C ASP A 336 -23.40 -1.41 -17.12
N ALA A 337 -23.00 -1.52 -15.84
CA ALA A 337 -22.66 -0.36 -15.01
C ALA A 337 -21.45 0.41 -15.57
N LEU A 338 -20.43 -0.32 -16.06
CA LEU A 338 -19.27 0.30 -16.69
C LEU A 338 -19.63 1.00 -18.01
N GLU A 339 -20.53 0.44 -18.81
CA GLU A 339 -21.04 1.08 -20.02
C GLU A 339 -21.82 2.37 -19.70
N GLU A 340 -22.73 2.32 -18.73
CA GLU A 340 -23.49 3.50 -18.29
C GLU A 340 -22.58 4.63 -17.80
N GLU A 341 -21.61 4.31 -16.94
CA GLU A 341 -20.63 5.28 -16.43
C GLU A 341 -19.77 5.84 -17.58
N LEU A 342 -19.34 4.99 -18.52
CA LEU A 342 -18.57 5.43 -19.69
C LEU A 342 -19.39 6.37 -20.56
N LEU A 343 -20.66 6.05 -20.82
CA LEU A 343 -21.53 6.91 -21.60
C LEU A 343 -21.78 8.25 -20.91
N ALA A 344 -22.04 8.25 -19.60
CA ALA A 344 -22.20 9.47 -18.81
C ALA A 344 -20.94 10.35 -18.86
N ARG A 345 -19.76 9.75 -18.67
CA ARG A 345 -18.47 10.46 -18.67
C ARG A 345 -18.04 10.97 -20.04
N THR A 346 -18.48 10.32 -21.11
CA THR A 346 -18.09 10.68 -22.49
C THR A 346 -19.12 11.51 -23.22
N ALA A 347 -20.27 11.79 -22.60
CA ALA A 347 -21.28 12.67 -23.16
C ALA A 347 -20.71 14.10 -23.34
N PRO A 348 -21.07 14.79 -24.44
CA PRO A 348 -20.72 16.19 -24.62
C PRO A 348 -21.38 17.05 -23.54
N ILE A 349 -20.71 18.14 -23.16
CA ILE A 349 -21.27 19.12 -22.23
C ILE A 349 -22.50 19.76 -22.90
N PRO A 350 -23.69 19.73 -22.27
CA PRO A 350 -24.88 20.37 -22.83
C PRO A 350 -24.63 21.85 -23.09
N LYS A 351 -24.90 22.30 -24.31
CA LYS A 351 -24.79 23.72 -24.68
C LYS A 351 -25.89 24.56 -24.03
N ASP A 352 -27.05 23.95 -23.85
CA ASP A 352 -28.22 24.50 -23.15
C ASP A 352 -28.21 24.07 -21.68
N ALA A 353 -27.11 24.31 -20.96
CA ALA A 353 -27.30 24.57 -19.55
C ALA A 353 -28.02 25.92 -19.50
N PRO A 354 -29.21 26.06 -18.87
CA PRO A 354 -29.66 27.39 -18.50
C PRO A 354 -28.47 27.98 -17.77
N ALA A 355 -27.98 29.13 -18.23
CA ALA A 355 -27.07 29.91 -17.41
C ALA A 355 -27.74 29.90 -16.04
N LEU A 356 -27.13 29.22 -15.07
CA LEU A 356 -27.37 29.55 -13.68
C LEU A 356 -27.27 31.05 -13.72
N THR A 357 -28.40 31.73 -13.53
CA THR A 357 -28.43 33.17 -13.42
C THR A 357 -27.19 33.53 -12.62
N ASP A 358 -26.34 34.41 -13.14
CA ASP A 358 -25.25 35.05 -12.42
C ASP A 358 -25.81 35.89 -11.25
N GLY A 359 -26.73 35.33 -10.47
CA GLY A 359 -27.10 35.74 -9.15
C GLY A 359 -25.99 35.25 -8.25
N THR A 360 -25.16 36.19 -7.82
CA THR A 360 -24.27 36.14 -6.63
C THR A 360 -22.84 35.60 -6.77
N ILE A 361 -22.16 35.77 -7.92
CA ILE A 361 -20.67 35.73 -7.94
C ILE A 361 -20.05 37.15 -8.05
N GLN A 362 -20.78 38.16 -8.51
CA GLN A 362 -20.28 39.55 -8.49
C GLN A 362 -20.08 40.12 -7.07
N SER A 363 -20.81 39.63 -6.05
CA SER A 363 -20.72 40.24 -4.72
C SER A 363 -19.46 39.90 -3.93
N ASP A 364 -18.83 38.74 -4.17
CA ASP A 364 -17.68 38.32 -3.35
C ASP A 364 -16.35 38.79 -3.94
N ALA A 365 -16.24 38.89 -5.27
CA ALA A 365 -15.09 39.49 -5.91
C ALA A 365 -15.00 41.01 -5.62
N GLU A 366 -16.14 41.72 -5.62
CA GLU A 366 -16.19 43.13 -5.23
C GLU A 366 -15.93 43.34 -3.74
N LYS A 367 -16.45 42.47 -2.85
CA LYS A 367 -16.14 42.54 -1.41
C LYS A 367 -14.67 42.25 -1.11
N ILE A 368 -14.06 41.27 -1.80
CA ILE A 368 -12.63 40.97 -1.63
C ILE A 368 -11.78 42.12 -2.17
N GLY A 369 -12.16 42.73 -3.30
CA GLY A 369 -11.50 43.92 -3.84
C GLY A 369 -11.60 45.13 -2.92
N GLN A 370 -12.79 45.40 -2.36
CA GLN A 370 -13.01 46.48 -1.39
C GLN A 370 -12.27 46.24 -0.07
N MET A 371 -12.22 45.00 0.41
CA MET A 371 -11.49 44.64 1.64
C MET A 371 -9.97 44.73 1.42
N GLN A 372 -9.45 44.34 0.25
CA GLN A 372 -8.04 44.54 -0.13
C GLN A 372 -7.69 46.03 -0.23
N GLN A 373 -8.56 46.87 -0.80
CA GLN A 373 -8.38 48.33 -0.84
C GLN A 373 -8.44 48.97 0.55
N HIS A 374 -9.35 48.53 1.41
CA HIS A 374 -9.41 49.02 2.80
C HIS A 374 -8.17 48.62 3.59
N VAL A 375 -7.65 47.40 3.41
CA VAL A 375 -6.41 46.96 4.06
C VAL A 375 -5.21 47.76 3.53
N LEU A 376 -5.11 47.97 2.22
CA LEU A 376 -4.05 48.80 1.62
C LEU A 376 -4.12 50.25 2.13
N ASN A 377 -5.31 50.85 2.20
CA ASN A 377 -5.50 52.20 2.74
C ASN A 377 -5.25 52.28 4.24
N SER A 378 -5.45 51.19 5.00
CA SER A 378 -5.09 51.10 6.42
C SER A 378 -3.58 50.94 6.66
N PHE A 379 -2.83 50.43 5.68
CA PHE A 379 -1.36 50.35 5.73
C PHE A 379 -0.68 51.62 5.23
N ILE A 380 -1.37 52.42 4.42
CA ILE A 380 -1.01 53.80 4.14
C ILE A 380 -1.44 54.61 5.37
N GLY A 381 -0.63 54.52 6.43
CA GLY A 381 -0.87 55.20 7.69
C GLY A 381 -1.23 56.68 7.47
N GLU A 382 -2.14 57.18 8.31
CA GLU A 382 -2.54 58.59 8.34
C GLU A 382 -1.32 59.48 8.11
N LEU A 383 -1.28 60.18 6.97
CA LEU A 383 -0.37 61.29 6.76
C LEU A 383 -0.72 62.35 7.82
N HIS A 384 -0.07 62.25 8.98
CA HIS A 384 -0.04 63.33 9.95
C HIS A 384 0.60 64.52 9.25
N ASN A 385 -0.23 65.53 8.93
CA ASN A 385 0.20 66.81 8.36
C ASN A 385 1.05 67.65 9.34
N ASP A 386 1.51 67.07 10.45
CA ASP A 386 2.22 67.76 11.53
C ASP A 386 3.75 67.67 11.39
N LEU A 387 4.27 67.05 10.33
CA LEU A 387 5.71 66.95 10.05
C LEU A 387 6.16 67.71 8.79
N GLN A 388 5.38 68.70 8.32
CA GLN A 388 5.88 69.70 7.38
C GLN A 388 6.24 71.00 8.12
N ARG A 389 7.49 71.07 8.59
CA ARG A 389 8.23 72.33 8.76
C ARG A 389 9.70 72.14 8.41
#